data_AF-A0A146FGR9-F1
#
_entry.id   AF-A0A146FGR9-F1
#
_cell.length_a   1.000
_cell.length_b   1.000
_cell.length_c   1.000
_cell.angle_alpha   90.00
_cell.angle_beta   90.00
_cell.angle_gamma   90.00
#
_symmetry.space_group_name_H-M   'P 1'
#
loop_
_entity.id
_entity.type
_entity.pdbx_description
1 polymer ?
#
loop_
_entity_poly.entity_id
_entity_poly.type
_entity_poly.pdbx_seq_one_letter_code
_entity_poly.pdbx_strand_id
1 'polypeptide(L)'
;MKDGIVRFTGHTKRALCHSWVNVLLVFVPVGIAVQAAGLNPGLVFAMNAIAIIPLAGLLSHATECVASRLGDTVGALINVTFGNAVELIIFM
;
A
#
# COMPACT_ATOMS: atom_id res chain seq x y z
N MET A 1 0.60 27.43 -0.66
CA MET A 1 0.78 26.16 -1.41
C MET A 1 2.00 25.35 -0.95
N LYS A 2 3.16 25.97 -0.66
CA LYS A 2 4.37 25.27 -0.20
C LYS A 2 4.18 24.52 1.14
N ASP A 3 3.44 25.09 2.09
CA ASP A 3 3.24 24.50 3.43
C ASP A 3 2.40 23.22 3.41
N GLY A 4 1.44 23.11 2.47
CA GLY A 4 0.63 21.90 2.30
C GLY A 4 1.44 20.70 1.81
N ILE A 5 2.39 20.94 0.90
CA ILE A 5 3.28 19.92 0.33
C ILE A 5 4.24 19.38 1.39
N VAL A 6 4.79 20.25 2.24
CA VAL A 6 5.69 19.86 3.33
C VAL A 6 4.97 19.00 4.37
N ARG A 7 3.71 19.32 4.69
CA ARG A 7 2.90 18.51 5.61
C ARG A 7 2.54 17.15 5.00
N PHE A 8 2.10 17.13 3.74
CA PHE A 8 1.77 15.89 3.04
C PHE A 8 2.97 14.95 2.98
N THR A 9 4.12 15.44 2.50
CA THR A 9 5.36 14.65 2.44
C THR A 9 5.82 14.16 3.81
N GLY A 10 5.66 14.93 4.88
CA GLY A 10 5.96 14.50 6.25
C GLY A 10 5.05 13.36 6.75
N HIS A 11 3.75 13.43 6.48
CA HIS A 11 2.81 12.36 6.83
C HIS A 11 3.03 11.09 5.98
N THR A 12 3.28 11.26 4.68
CA THR A 12 3.61 10.15 3.78
C THR A 12 4.92 9.49 4.17
N LYS A 13 5.98 10.25 4.50
CA LYS A 13 7.24 9.69 5.00
C LYS A 13 7.05 8.90 6.29
N ARG A 14 6.22 9.40 7.21
CA ARG A 14 5.93 8.68 8.45
C ARG A 14 5.17 7.38 8.20
N ALA A 15 4.17 7.39 7.32
CA ALA A 15 3.45 6.17 6.93
C ALA A 15 4.38 5.15 6.25
N LEU A 16 5.27 5.62 5.36
CA LEU A 16 6.26 4.81 4.66
C LEU A 16 7.42 4.32 5.54
N CYS A 17 7.75 5.00 6.64
CA CYS A 17 8.80 4.57 7.57
C CYS A 17 8.24 3.96 8.87
N HIS A 18 6.92 3.78 8.98
CA HIS A 18 6.28 3.27 10.19
C HIS A 18 6.59 1.79 10.45
N SER A 19 6.78 1.00 9.40
CA SER A 19 7.03 -0.44 9.49
C SER A 19 8.27 -0.84 8.72
N TRP A 20 9.06 -1.75 9.31
CA TRP A 20 10.22 -2.39 8.66
C TRP A 20 9.83 -3.12 7.37
N VAL A 21 8.56 -3.50 7.24
CA VAL A 21 7.99 -4.15 6.04
C VAL A 21 8.06 -3.23 4.82
N ASN A 22 8.04 -1.90 5.00
CA ASN A 22 8.08 -0.95 3.89
C ASN A 22 9.41 -0.91 3.14
N VAL A 23 10.48 -1.53 3.67
CA VAL A 23 11.70 -1.80 2.89
C VAL A 23 11.39 -2.60 1.63
N LEU A 24 10.36 -3.47 1.68
CA LEU A 24 9.90 -4.26 0.55
C LEU A 24 9.22 -3.42 -0.55
N LEU A 25 8.94 -2.13 -0.34
CA LEU A 25 8.39 -1.27 -1.40
C LEU A 25 9.34 -1.10 -2.58
N VAL A 26 10.64 -1.37 -2.38
CA VAL A 26 11.60 -1.43 -3.49
C VAL A 26 11.22 -2.50 -4.53
N PHE A 27 10.48 -3.53 -4.14
CA PHE A 27 10.01 -4.57 -5.06
C PHE A 27 8.92 -4.07 -6.03
N VAL A 28 8.26 -2.94 -5.74
CA VAL A 28 7.28 -2.33 -6.66
C VAL A 28 7.94 -1.86 -7.96
N PRO A 29 8.92 -0.94 -7.94
CA PRO A 29 9.62 -0.54 -9.17
C PRO A 29 10.43 -1.69 -9.78
N VAL A 30 10.95 -2.62 -8.97
CA VAL A 30 11.65 -3.81 -9.47
C VAL A 30 10.70 -4.72 -10.24
N GLY A 31 9.49 -5.00 -9.73
CA GLY A 31 8.50 -5.83 -10.41
C GLY A 31 8.09 -5.26 -11.77
N ILE A 32 7.91 -3.94 -11.85
CA ILE A 32 7.63 -3.21 -13.10
C ILE A 32 8.82 -3.33 -14.06
N ALA A 33 10.04 -3.10 -13.59
CA ALA A 33 11.24 -3.19 -14.41
C ALA A 33 11.50 -4.60 -14.94
N VAL A 34 11.30 -5.62 -14.11
CA VAL A 34 11.46 -7.05 -14.47
C VAL A 34 10.44 -7.46 -15.53
N GLN A 35 9.20 -6.97 -15.42
CA GLN A 35 8.18 -7.19 -16.45
C GLN A 35 8.52 -6.44 -17.75
N ALA A 36 8.97 -5.19 -17.67
CA ALA A 36 9.37 -4.40 -18.84
C ALA A 36 10.59 -4.98 -19.56
N ALA A 37 11.50 -5.63 -18.83
CA ALA A 37 12.65 -6.34 -19.38
C ALA A 37 12.31 -7.72 -19.98
N GLY A 38 11.05 -8.16 -19.93
CA GLY A 38 10.61 -9.44 -20.49
C GLY A 38 11.22 -10.66 -19.81
N LEU A 39 11.54 -10.56 -18.51
CA LEU A 39 12.14 -11.64 -17.75
C LEU A 39 11.15 -12.77 -17.44
N ASN A 40 11.66 -13.87 -16.86
CA ASN A 40 10.89 -15.07 -16.59
C ASN A 40 9.57 -14.77 -15.84
N PRO A 41 8.43 -15.34 -16.27
CA PRO A 41 7.12 -15.11 -15.63
C PRO A 41 7.08 -15.46 -14.14
N GLY A 42 7.80 -16.49 -13.71
CA GLY A 42 7.91 -16.88 -12.29
C GLY A 42 8.64 -15.83 -11.46
N LEU A 43 9.65 -15.15 -12.03
CA LEU A 43 10.34 -14.05 -11.36
C LEU A 43 9.44 -12.81 -11.28
N VAL A 44 8.72 -12.48 -12.35
CA VAL A 44 7.73 -11.39 -12.34
C VAL A 44 6.68 -11.63 -11.25
N PHE A 45 6.16 -12.85 -11.15
CA PHE A 45 5.22 -13.23 -10.11
C PHE A 45 5.81 -13.07 -8.70
N ALA A 46 7.00 -13.62 -8.46
CA ALA A 46 7.65 -13.55 -7.15
C ALA A 46 7.92 -12.09 -6.71
N MET A 47 8.41 -11.24 -7.60
CA MET A 47 8.69 -9.83 -7.28
C MET A 47 7.41 -9.06 -6.95
N ASN A 48 6.33 -9.26 -7.72
CA ASN A 48 5.05 -8.61 -7.45
C ASN A 48 4.38 -9.16 -6.18
N ALA A 49 4.48 -10.46 -5.90
CA ALA A 49 3.97 -11.05 -4.67
C ALA A 49 4.62 -10.45 -3.42
N ILE A 50 5.95 -10.25 -3.45
CA ILE A 50 6.67 -9.59 -2.34
C ILE A 50 6.25 -8.11 -2.22
N ALA A 51 6.04 -7.43 -3.35
CA ALA A 51 5.62 -6.03 -3.38
C ALA A 51 4.22 -5.80 -2.79
N ILE A 52 3.31 -6.77 -2.88
CA ILE A 52 1.96 -6.68 -2.31
C ILE A 52 1.99 -6.63 -0.77
N ILE A 53 2.95 -7.30 -0.12
CA ILE A 53 3.04 -7.38 1.35
C ILE A 53 3.08 -5.98 2.02
N PRO A 54 4.02 -5.08 1.69
CA PRO A 54 4.02 -3.72 2.26
C PRO A 54 2.84 -2.88 1.78
N LEU A 55 2.37 -3.07 0.54
CA LEU A 55 1.25 -2.30 0.00
C LEU A 55 -0.05 -2.58 0.76
N ALA A 56 -0.28 -3.84 1.16
CA ALA A 56 -1.41 -4.23 2.00
C ALA A 56 -1.37 -3.53 3.36
N GLY A 57 -0.20 -3.54 4.02
CA GLY A 57 -0.03 -2.84 5.30
C GLY A 57 -0.27 -1.33 5.18
N LEU A 58 0.25 -0.69 4.14
CA LEU A 58 0.03 0.74 3.89
C LEU A 58 -1.45 1.06 3.63
N LEU A 59 -2.13 0.23 2.83
CA LEU A 59 -3.55 0.43 2.52
C LEU A 59 -4.41 0.27 3.78
N SER A 60 -4.14 -0.74 4.61
CA SER A 60 -4.83 -0.95 5.88
C SER A 60 -4.62 0.24 6.83
N HIS A 61 -3.38 0.70 7.03
CA HIS A 61 -3.09 1.88 7.85
C HIS A 61 -3.74 3.16 7.32
N ALA A 62 -3.75 3.36 6.00
CA ALA A 62 -4.42 4.51 5.40
C ALA A 62 -5.94 4.45 5.64
N THR A 63 -6.52 3.25 5.51
CA THR A 63 -7.94 3.00 5.74
C THR A 63 -8.32 3.31 7.18
N GLU A 64 -7.55 2.85 8.16
CA GLU A 64 -7.80 3.14 9.58
C GLU A 64 -7.68 4.65 9.90
N CYS A 65 -6.68 5.32 9.33
CA CYS A 65 -6.52 6.78 9.46
C CYS A 65 -7.70 7.56 8.85
N VAL A 66 -8.34 7.03 7.82
CA VAL A 66 -9.51 7.65 7.18
C VAL A 66 -10.79 7.29 7.95
N ALA A 67 -10.99 6.02 8.28
CA ALA A 67 -12.15 5.51 9.01
C ALA A 67 -12.34 6.21 10.36
N SER A 68 -11.24 6.44 11.09
CA SER A 68 -11.25 7.18 12.37
C SER A 68 -11.76 8.63 12.27
N ARG A 69 -11.91 9.18 11.05
CA ARG A 69 -12.44 10.53 10.82
C ARG A 69 -13.86 10.55 10.23
N LEU A 70 -14.44 9.40 9.91
CA LEU A 70 -15.73 9.28 9.20
C LEU A 70 -16.92 8.94 10.11
N GLY A 71 -16.70 8.78 11.42
CA GLY A 71 -17.72 8.34 12.39
C GLY A 71 -17.96 6.83 12.34
N ASP A 72 -18.69 6.30 13.33
CA ASP A 72 -18.74 4.84 13.57
C ASP A 72 -19.27 4.03 12.38
N THR A 73 -20.40 4.43 11.79
CA THR A 73 -21.04 3.65 10.72
C THR A 73 -20.25 3.68 9.41
N VAL A 74 -19.81 4.86 8.97
CA VAL A 74 -19.09 5.02 7.69
C VAL A 74 -17.64 4.52 7.84
N GLY A 75 -17.01 4.76 9.00
CA GLY A 75 -15.70 4.22 9.33
C GLY A 75 -15.67 2.70 9.34
N ALA A 76 -16.68 2.05 9.92
CA ALA A 76 -16.81 0.59 9.89
C ALA A 76 -16.94 0.06 8.45
N LEU A 77 -17.75 0.70 7.61
CA LEU A 77 -17.93 0.29 6.21
C LEU A 77 -16.60 0.40 5.42
N ILE A 78 -15.88 1.49 5.60
CA ILE A 78 -14.58 1.74 4.95
C ILE A 78 -13.53 0.74 5.44
N ASN A 79 -13.48 0.44 6.73
CA ASN A 79 -12.52 -0.52 7.26
C ASN A 79 -12.78 -1.95 6.75
N VAL A 80 -14.04 -2.37 6.66
CA VAL A 80 -14.37 -3.71 6.14
C VAL A 80 -14.06 -3.85 4.65
N THR A 81 -14.33 -2.80 3.87
CA THR A 81 -14.10 -2.80 2.41
C THR A 81 -12.64 -2.60 2.04
N PHE A 82 -12.01 -1.52 2.49
CA PHE A 82 -10.64 -1.17 2.13
C PHE A 82 -9.58 -1.82 3.02
N GLY A 83 -9.92 -2.15 4.27
CA GLY A 83 -9.01 -2.86 5.17
C GLY A 83 -8.69 -4.28 4.69
N ASN A 84 -9.65 -4.91 3.99
CA ASN A 84 -9.47 -6.22 3.34
C ASN A 84 -9.36 -6.14 1.81
N ALA A 85 -9.17 -4.94 1.25
CA ALA A 85 -9.21 -4.76 -0.21
C ALA A 85 -8.13 -5.57 -0.93
N VAL A 86 -6.95 -5.77 -0.33
CA VAL A 86 -5.90 -6.57 -0.96
C VAL A 86 -6.33 -8.02 -1.15
N GLU A 87 -6.96 -8.63 -0.14
CA GLU A 87 -7.44 -10.01 -0.24
C GLU A 87 -8.54 -10.12 -1.31
N LEU A 88 -9.45 -9.15 -1.36
CA LEU A 88 -10.52 -9.10 -2.35
C LEU A 88 -10.00 -8.91 -3.78
N ILE A 89 -8.99 -8.06 -3.98
CA ILE A 89 -8.38 -7.79 -5.29
C ILE A 89 -7.65 -9.04 -5.81
N ILE A 90 -7.01 -9.82 -4.94
CA ILE A 90 -6.29 -11.04 -5.35
C ILE A 90 -7.26 -12.18 -5.65
N PHE A 91 -8.41 -12.22 -4.96
CA PHE A 91 -9.41 -13.28 -5.12
C PHE A 91 -10.24 -13.14 -6.42
N MET A 92 -10.42 -11.92 -6.91
CA MET A 92 -11.20 -11.60 -8.10
C MET A 92 -10.38 -11.71 -9.39
#